data_AF-D7CQX3-F1
#
_entry.id   AF-D7CQX3-F1
#
_cell.length_a   1.000
_cell.length_b   1.000
_cell.length_c   1.000
_cell.angle_alpha   90.00
_cell.angle_beta   90.00
_cell.angle_gamma   90.00
#
_symmetry.space_group_name_H-M   'P 1'
#
loop_
_entity.id
_entity.type
_entity.pdbx_description
1 polymer ?
#
loop_
_entity_poly.entity_id
_entity_poly.type
_entity_poly.pdbx_seq_one_letter_code
_entity_poly.pdbx_strand_id
1 'polypeptide(L)'
;MTQQQALLSWLKDAHAMEVGALPTLRGHAAAAQKYPELHAKLTAHAEASARHAEILEGCIERLGGHPSVLKEAVGAVMGRVGGVANLPAKDTVIKNTLGDFAAENFEIASYTSLIAAAEKLGDQETARVCKEILRDEEEMAGWLEGQIATLTQSFLDDSTGDEDEAWYSSLEGAKHKAAELGSHVDQRGALLALGLLFAGIGTLLIINHASQD
;
A
#
# COMPACT_ATOMS: atom_id res chain seq x y z
N MET A 1 -33.07 -5.54 -13.79
CA MET A 1 -31.80 -5.99 -14.39
C MET A 1 -31.91 -7.50 -14.57
N THR A 2 -31.66 -8.03 -15.76
CA THR A 2 -31.59 -9.49 -15.99
C THR A 2 -30.31 -10.06 -15.37
N GLN A 3 -30.23 -11.38 -15.19
CA GLN A 3 -29.03 -12.01 -14.63
C GLN A 3 -27.79 -11.80 -15.54
N GLN A 4 -27.97 -11.87 -16.87
CA GLN A 4 -26.90 -11.56 -17.83
C GLN A 4 -26.47 -10.09 -17.77
N GLN A 5 -27.41 -9.16 -17.57
CA GLN A 5 -27.07 -7.75 -17.38
C GLN A 5 -26.29 -7.49 -16.09
N ALA A 6 -26.55 -8.27 -15.02
CA ALA A 6 -25.78 -8.20 -13.79
C ALA A 6 -24.34 -8.68 -14.00
N LEU A 7 -24.14 -9.85 -14.62
CA LEU A 7 -22.80 -10.36 -14.96
C LEU A 7 -22.03 -9.37 -15.85
N LEU A 8 -22.68 -8.82 -16.88
CA LEU A 8 -22.07 -7.82 -17.75
C LEU A 8 -21.68 -6.55 -16.99
N SER A 9 -22.51 -6.09 -16.04
CA SER A 9 -22.18 -4.94 -15.19
C SER A 9 -20.94 -5.23 -14.36
N TRP A 10 -20.87 -6.38 -13.70
CA TRP A 10 -19.74 -6.74 -12.84
C TRP A 10 -18.44 -6.96 -13.61
N LEU A 11 -18.51 -7.50 -14.83
CA LEU A 11 -17.33 -7.60 -15.71
C LEU A 11 -16.81 -6.21 -16.11
N LYS A 12 -17.70 -5.25 -16.33
CA LYS A 12 -17.30 -3.85 -16.59
C LYS A 12 -16.69 -3.19 -15.35
N ASP A 13 -17.21 -3.51 -14.16
CA ASP A 13 -16.64 -3.05 -12.90
C ASP A 13 -15.22 -3.62 -12.71
N ALA A 14 -15.01 -4.91 -12.98
CA ALA A 14 -13.69 -5.54 -12.95
C ALA A 14 -12.73 -4.95 -14.00
N HIS A 15 -13.18 -4.75 -15.25
CA HIS A 15 -12.35 -4.09 -16.27
C HIS A 15 -11.92 -2.67 -15.83
N ALA A 16 -12.84 -1.91 -15.24
CA ALA A 16 -12.53 -0.58 -14.74
C ALA A 16 -11.58 -0.60 -13.53
N MET A 17 -11.66 -1.64 -12.69
CA MET A 17 -10.75 -1.89 -11.57
C MET A 17 -9.32 -2.14 -12.08
N GLU A 18 -9.14 -3.07 -13.01
CA GLU A 18 -7.84 -3.38 -13.64
C GLU A 18 -7.19 -2.15 -14.28
N VAL A 19 -7.93 -1.47 -15.15
CA VAL A 19 -7.46 -0.24 -15.80
C VAL A 19 -7.15 0.85 -14.78
N GLY A 20 -7.94 0.91 -13.71
CA GLY A 20 -7.79 1.89 -12.64
C GLY A 20 -6.59 1.65 -11.74
N ALA A 21 -6.13 0.41 -11.60
CA ALA A 21 -4.97 0.05 -10.81
C ALA A 21 -3.65 0.43 -11.49
N LEU A 22 -3.59 0.44 -12.83
CA LEU A 22 -2.33 0.63 -13.58
C LEU A 22 -1.51 1.88 -13.20
N PRO A 23 -2.09 3.08 -13.03
CA PRO A 23 -1.31 4.26 -12.63
C PRO A 23 -0.75 4.11 -11.21
N THR A 24 -1.52 3.52 -10.30
CA THR A 24 -1.13 3.27 -8.90
C THR A 24 0.04 2.28 -8.86
N LEU A 25 -0.10 1.11 -9.50
CA LEU A 25 0.94 0.09 -9.55
C LEU A 25 2.25 0.61 -10.15
N ARG A 26 2.18 1.38 -11.25
CA ARG A 26 3.36 2.03 -11.85
C ARG A 26 3.98 3.07 -10.93
N GLY A 27 3.16 3.83 -10.21
CA GLY A 27 3.62 4.79 -9.20
C GLY A 27 4.32 4.09 -8.03
N HIS A 28 3.75 2.99 -7.54
CA HIS A 28 4.31 2.19 -6.46
C HIS A 28 5.62 1.52 -6.89
N ALA A 29 5.68 0.95 -8.10
CA ALA A 29 6.91 0.41 -8.69
C ALA A 29 8.01 1.49 -8.76
N ALA A 30 7.68 2.70 -9.23
CA ALA A 30 8.63 3.81 -9.27
C ALA A 30 9.13 4.24 -7.87
N ALA A 31 8.26 4.20 -6.86
CA ALA A 31 8.62 4.48 -5.47
C ALA A 31 9.47 3.37 -4.83
N ALA A 32 9.35 2.14 -5.31
CA ALA A 32 10.06 0.96 -4.81
C ALA A 32 11.47 0.77 -5.41
N GLN A 33 12.07 1.75 -6.09
CA GLN A 33 13.39 1.60 -6.75
C GLN A 33 14.52 1.12 -5.83
N LYS A 34 14.46 1.42 -4.52
CA LYS A 34 15.44 0.93 -3.53
C LYS A 34 15.23 -0.53 -3.13
N TYR A 35 14.09 -1.11 -3.49
CA TYR A 35 13.66 -2.48 -3.19
C TYR A 35 13.51 -3.23 -4.52
N PRO A 36 14.61 -3.73 -5.12
CA PRO A 36 14.62 -4.22 -6.50
C PRO A 36 13.63 -5.37 -6.75
N GLU A 37 13.42 -6.26 -5.77
CA GLU A 37 12.46 -7.35 -5.87
C GLU A 37 11.01 -6.83 -5.90
N LEU A 38 10.68 -5.86 -5.03
CA LEU A 38 9.36 -5.21 -5.02
C LEU A 38 9.12 -4.39 -6.28
N HIS A 39 10.11 -3.64 -6.74
CA HIS A 39 10.04 -2.91 -8.01
C HIS A 39 9.74 -3.84 -9.19
N ALA A 40 10.46 -4.98 -9.27
CA ALA A 40 10.28 -5.95 -10.33
C ALA A 40 8.90 -6.62 -10.25
N LYS A 41 8.45 -7.02 -9.05
CA LYS A 41 7.14 -7.66 -8.86
C LYS A 41 5.98 -6.71 -9.20
N LEU A 42 6.02 -5.46 -8.74
CA LEU A 42 5.00 -4.45 -9.06
C LEU A 42 4.97 -4.11 -10.55
N THR A 43 6.12 -4.03 -11.20
CA THR A 43 6.20 -3.84 -12.66
C THR A 43 5.56 -5.00 -13.41
N ALA A 44 5.90 -6.24 -13.04
CA ALA A 44 5.35 -7.44 -13.66
C ALA A 44 3.84 -7.57 -13.43
N HIS A 45 3.36 -7.24 -12.23
CA HIS A 45 1.94 -7.27 -11.92
C HIS A 45 1.18 -6.15 -12.66
N ALA A 46 1.74 -4.94 -12.81
CA ALA A 46 1.14 -3.91 -13.68
C ALA A 46 1.00 -4.36 -15.16
N GLU A 47 1.92 -5.20 -15.65
CA GLU A 47 1.77 -5.83 -16.96
C GLU A 47 0.70 -6.94 -16.95
N ALA A 48 0.55 -7.66 -15.85
CA ALA A 48 -0.53 -8.66 -15.68
C ALA A 48 -1.90 -7.99 -15.68
N SER A 49 -2.14 -6.98 -14.84
CA SER A 49 -3.40 -6.23 -14.78
C SER A 49 -3.78 -5.61 -16.13
N ALA A 50 -2.79 -5.15 -16.90
CA ALA A 50 -3.03 -4.65 -18.26
C ALA A 50 -3.54 -5.75 -19.20
N ARG A 51 -2.97 -6.96 -19.13
CA ARG A 51 -3.46 -8.13 -19.88
C ARG A 51 -4.83 -8.58 -19.37
N HIS A 52 -5.08 -8.56 -18.06
CA HIS A 52 -6.37 -8.91 -17.48
C HIS A 52 -7.47 -7.99 -18.01
N ALA A 53 -7.22 -6.68 -18.05
CA ALA A 53 -8.11 -5.71 -18.68
C ALA A 53 -8.42 -6.11 -20.14
N GLU A 54 -7.41 -6.37 -20.97
CA GLU A 54 -7.60 -6.78 -22.38
C GLU A 54 -8.46 -8.05 -22.51
N ILE A 55 -8.23 -9.06 -21.66
CA ILE A 55 -8.99 -10.32 -21.70
C ILE A 55 -10.45 -10.09 -21.24
N LEU A 56 -10.67 -9.22 -20.25
CA LEU A 56 -12.01 -8.82 -19.81
C LEU A 56 -12.79 -8.08 -20.89
N GLU A 57 -12.13 -7.28 -21.73
CA GLU A 57 -12.78 -6.65 -22.90
C GLU A 57 -13.43 -7.71 -23.80
N GLY A 58 -12.71 -8.79 -24.09
CA GLY A 58 -13.25 -9.91 -24.87
C GLY A 58 -14.46 -10.60 -24.21
N CYS A 59 -14.48 -10.69 -22.87
CA CYS A 59 -15.63 -11.22 -22.14
C CYS A 59 -16.86 -10.29 -22.22
N ILE A 60 -16.64 -8.99 -22.06
CA ILE A 60 -17.66 -7.94 -22.17
C ILE A 60 -18.27 -7.93 -23.57
N GLU A 61 -17.45 -8.00 -24.61
CA GLU A 61 -17.89 -8.02 -26.01
C GLU A 61 -18.73 -9.26 -26.34
N ARG A 62 -18.32 -10.44 -25.85
CA ARG A 62 -19.07 -11.70 -26.05
C ARG A 62 -20.47 -11.66 -25.42
N LEU A 63 -20.65 -10.89 -24.35
CA LEU A 63 -21.96 -10.65 -23.72
C LEU A 63 -22.75 -9.50 -24.37
N GLY A 64 -22.28 -8.96 -25.50
CA GLY A 64 -22.93 -7.88 -26.24
C GLY A 64 -22.74 -6.50 -25.60
N GLY A 65 -21.77 -6.36 -24.68
CA GLY A 65 -21.38 -5.09 -24.11
C GLY A 65 -20.22 -4.43 -24.88
N HIS A 66 -19.88 -3.23 -24.44
CA HIS A 66 -18.62 -2.59 -24.77
C HIS A 66 -17.90 -2.29 -23.45
N PRO A 67 -16.55 -2.35 -23.43
CA PRO A 67 -15.76 -1.94 -22.28
C PRO A 67 -16.24 -0.57 -21.81
N SER A 68 -16.27 -0.35 -20.50
CA SER A 68 -16.54 0.97 -19.98
C SER A 68 -15.39 1.87 -20.43
N VAL A 69 -15.58 2.64 -21.50
CA VAL A 69 -14.67 3.72 -21.90
C VAL A 69 -14.84 4.83 -20.86
N LEU A 70 -14.38 4.57 -19.64
CA LEU A 70 -14.51 5.48 -18.53
C LEU A 70 -13.39 6.50 -18.67
N LYS A 71 -13.59 7.43 -19.61
CA LYS A 71 -12.69 8.56 -19.85
C LYS A 71 -12.53 9.45 -18.61
N GLU A 72 -13.35 9.28 -17.56
CA GLU A 72 -13.49 10.25 -16.47
C GLU A 72 -13.74 9.71 -15.03
N ALA A 73 -13.87 8.40 -14.75
CA ALA A 73 -14.22 7.93 -13.37
C ALA A 73 -13.20 7.01 -12.66
N VAL A 74 -12.07 6.70 -13.29
CA VAL A 74 -10.92 6.04 -12.63
C VAL A 74 -10.35 6.89 -11.48
N GLY A 75 -10.47 8.22 -11.55
CA GLY A 75 -9.92 9.13 -10.53
C GLY A 75 -10.67 9.19 -9.19
N ALA A 76 -11.92 8.72 -9.10
CA ALA A 76 -12.79 9.06 -7.96
C ALA A 76 -12.81 8.01 -6.83
N VAL A 77 -12.54 6.73 -7.12
CA VAL A 77 -12.61 5.65 -6.12
C VAL A 77 -11.26 5.45 -5.43
N MET A 78 -10.15 5.40 -6.19
CA MET A 78 -8.81 5.26 -5.59
C MET A 78 -8.28 6.54 -4.93
N GLY A 79 -8.73 7.73 -5.34
CA GLY A 79 -8.37 8.99 -4.67
C GLY A 79 -8.81 9.07 -3.20
N ARG A 80 -9.74 8.21 -2.77
CA ARG A 80 -10.18 8.09 -1.37
C ARG A 80 -9.56 6.94 -0.59
N VAL A 81 -8.99 5.92 -1.24
CA VAL A 81 -8.26 4.83 -0.57
C VAL A 81 -6.75 5.12 -0.51
N GLY A 82 -6.19 5.80 -1.53
CA GLY A 82 -4.80 6.28 -1.57
C GLY A 82 -4.61 7.75 -1.18
N GLY A 83 -5.60 8.36 -0.52
CA GLY A 83 -5.65 9.80 -0.31
C GLY A 83 -4.75 10.33 0.81
N VAL A 84 -3.42 10.33 0.64
CA VAL A 84 -2.46 11.44 0.94
C VAL A 84 -1.03 11.00 0.64
N ALA A 85 -0.54 11.26 -0.59
CA ALA A 85 0.88 11.19 -0.93
C ALA A 85 1.35 12.56 -1.44
N ASN A 86 1.47 13.53 -0.53
CA ASN A 86 2.12 14.81 -0.80
C ASN A 86 3.10 15.21 0.31
N LEU A 87 3.70 14.22 0.97
CA LEU A 87 4.90 14.39 1.79
C LEU A 87 5.90 13.32 1.37
N PRO A 88 7.20 13.63 1.24
CA PRO A 88 8.23 12.61 1.15
C PRO A 88 8.35 11.94 2.53
N ALA A 89 7.40 11.08 2.86
CA ALA A 89 7.44 10.31 4.08
C ALA A 89 8.31 9.08 3.83
N LYS A 90 9.31 8.87 4.69
CA LYS A 90 10.25 7.74 4.58
C LYS A 90 9.50 6.39 4.52
N ASP A 91 8.29 6.29 5.09
CA ASP A 91 7.45 5.07 5.18
C ASP A 91 6.51 4.80 3.98
N THR A 92 6.63 5.56 2.89
CA THR A 92 5.72 5.47 1.73
C THR A 92 5.66 4.06 1.14
N VAL A 93 6.78 3.34 1.07
CA VAL A 93 6.83 1.98 0.50
C VAL A 93 6.03 0.98 1.34
N ILE A 94 6.05 1.08 2.68
CA ILE A 94 5.28 0.21 3.55
C ILE A 94 3.78 0.46 3.33
N LYS A 95 3.36 1.72 3.36
CA LYS A 95 1.96 2.10 3.15
C LYS A 95 1.44 1.63 1.79
N ASN A 96 2.24 1.79 0.74
CA ASN A 96 1.92 1.30 -0.59
C ASN A 96 1.75 -0.22 -0.59
N THR A 97 2.70 -0.96 -0.01
CA THR A 97 2.63 -2.44 0.06
C THR A 97 1.38 -2.92 0.80
N LEU A 98 1.00 -2.27 1.90
CA LEU A 98 -0.24 -2.59 2.62
C LEU A 98 -1.50 -2.27 1.80
N GLY A 99 -1.48 -1.15 1.08
CA GLY A 99 -2.55 -0.76 0.16
C GLY A 99 -2.71 -1.74 -0.99
N ASP A 100 -1.60 -2.15 -1.61
CA ASP A 100 -1.55 -3.14 -2.68
C ASP A 100 -2.10 -4.47 -2.18
N PHE A 101 -1.64 -4.98 -1.02
CA PHE A 101 -2.15 -6.23 -0.46
C PHE A 101 -3.67 -6.21 -0.19
N ALA A 102 -4.19 -5.07 0.28
CA ALA A 102 -5.63 -4.90 0.46
C ALA A 102 -6.39 -4.85 -0.88
N ALA A 103 -5.81 -4.24 -1.91
CA ALA A 103 -6.37 -4.22 -3.25
C ALA A 103 -6.43 -5.65 -3.83
N GLU A 104 -5.35 -6.42 -3.79
CA GLU A 104 -5.32 -7.80 -4.30
C GLU A 104 -6.44 -8.66 -3.68
N ASN A 105 -6.65 -8.55 -2.36
CA ASN A 105 -7.70 -9.30 -1.67
C ASN A 105 -9.12 -8.89 -2.12
N PHE A 106 -9.31 -7.63 -2.49
CA PHE A 106 -10.56 -7.16 -3.07
C PHE A 106 -10.77 -7.73 -4.49
N GLU A 107 -9.70 -7.83 -5.28
CA GLU A 107 -9.74 -8.43 -6.61
C GLU A 107 -10.03 -9.93 -6.53
N ILE A 108 -9.36 -10.66 -5.63
CA ILE A 108 -9.65 -12.07 -5.32
C ILE A 108 -11.14 -12.28 -5.00
N ALA A 109 -11.71 -11.45 -4.13
CA ALA A 109 -13.13 -11.53 -3.78
C ALA A 109 -14.04 -11.24 -4.99
N SER A 110 -13.66 -10.25 -5.81
CA SER A 110 -14.40 -9.85 -7.01
C SER A 110 -14.40 -10.96 -8.07
N TYR A 111 -13.24 -11.56 -8.35
CA TYR A 111 -13.13 -12.66 -9.30
C TYR A 111 -13.79 -13.94 -8.80
N THR A 112 -13.71 -14.24 -7.50
CA THR A 112 -14.48 -15.33 -6.89
C THR A 112 -15.98 -15.17 -7.13
N SER A 113 -16.51 -13.96 -6.96
CA SER A 113 -17.91 -13.64 -7.25
C SER A 113 -18.27 -13.78 -8.73
N LEU A 114 -17.42 -13.28 -9.63
CA LEU A 114 -17.61 -13.37 -11.08
C LEU A 114 -17.60 -14.81 -11.58
N ILE A 115 -16.70 -15.65 -11.07
CA ILE A 115 -16.64 -17.09 -11.40
C ILE A 115 -17.97 -17.75 -11.04
N ALA A 116 -18.47 -17.54 -9.81
CA ALA A 116 -19.73 -18.12 -9.37
C ALA A 116 -20.92 -17.65 -10.24
N ALA A 117 -20.94 -16.37 -10.62
CA ALA A 117 -21.96 -15.81 -11.50
C ALA A 117 -21.91 -16.41 -12.92
N ALA A 118 -20.72 -16.49 -13.51
CA ALA A 118 -20.50 -17.04 -14.85
C ALA A 118 -20.87 -18.53 -14.91
N GLU A 119 -20.44 -19.32 -13.93
CA GLU A 119 -20.80 -20.74 -13.82
C GLU A 119 -22.32 -20.93 -13.67
N LYS A 120 -22.97 -20.10 -12.85
CA LYS A 120 -24.43 -20.15 -12.65
C LYS A 120 -25.20 -19.88 -13.95
N LEU A 121 -24.66 -19.06 -14.83
CA LEU A 121 -25.26 -18.69 -16.13
C LEU A 121 -24.80 -19.59 -17.29
N GLY A 122 -23.92 -20.56 -17.04
CA GLY A 122 -23.37 -21.46 -18.05
C GLY A 122 -22.31 -20.82 -18.96
N ASP A 123 -21.80 -19.65 -18.62
CA ASP A 123 -20.72 -18.98 -19.37
C ASP A 123 -19.35 -19.51 -18.93
N GLN A 124 -19.00 -20.68 -19.47
CA GLN A 124 -17.78 -21.40 -19.10
C GLN A 124 -16.50 -20.67 -19.50
N GLU A 125 -16.54 -19.88 -20.58
CA GLU A 125 -15.35 -19.17 -21.05
C GLU A 125 -15.04 -17.97 -20.16
N THR A 126 -16.05 -17.20 -19.74
CA THR A 126 -15.87 -16.14 -18.74
C THR A 126 -15.39 -16.72 -17.42
N ALA A 127 -15.97 -17.84 -16.95
CA ALA A 127 -15.52 -18.50 -15.73
C ALA A 127 -14.05 -18.96 -15.83
N ARG A 128 -13.63 -19.48 -16.98
CA ARG A 128 -12.23 -19.90 -17.23
C ARG A 128 -11.28 -18.70 -17.15
N VAL A 129 -11.61 -17.59 -17.81
CA VAL A 129 -10.84 -16.35 -17.78
C VAL A 129 -10.72 -15.82 -16.35
N CYS A 130 -11.83 -15.69 -15.61
CA CYS A 130 -11.77 -15.17 -14.25
C CYS A 130 -10.97 -16.07 -13.31
N LYS A 131 -10.91 -17.39 -13.54
CA LYS A 131 -10.03 -18.32 -12.79
C LYS A 131 -8.56 -18.13 -13.12
N GLU A 132 -8.24 -17.71 -14.34
CA GLU A 132 -6.86 -17.41 -14.75
C GLU A 132 -6.39 -16.16 -14.02
N ILE A 133 -7.18 -15.09 -14.06
CA ILE A 133 -6.88 -13.82 -13.36
C ILE A 133 -6.80 -14.03 -11.84
N LEU A 134 -7.77 -14.73 -11.24
CA LEU A 134 -7.78 -15.03 -9.81
C LEU A 134 -6.46 -15.66 -9.31
N ARG A 135 -5.85 -16.54 -10.11
CA ARG A 135 -4.58 -17.17 -9.72
C ARG A 135 -3.42 -16.20 -9.69
N ASP A 136 -3.41 -15.23 -10.61
CA ASP A 136 -2.38 -14.19 -10.64
C ASP A 136 -2.53 -13.29 -9.39
N GLU A 137 -3.76 -12.95 -8.99
CA GLU A 137 -3.99 -12.09 -7.81
C GLU A 137 -3.71 -12.82 -6.50
N GLU A 138 -4.04 -14.11 -6.41
CA GLU A 138 -3.64 -14.96 -5.28
C GLU A 138 -2.11 -15.04 -5.14
N GLU A 139 -1.38 -15.15 -6.27
CA GLU A 139 0.07 -15.15 -6.26
C GLU A 139 0.63 -13.79 -5.79
N MET A 140 0.07 -12.68 -6.27
CA MET A 140 0.50 -11.35 -5.89
C MET A 140 0.21 -11.07 -4.41
N ALA A 141 -1.01 -11.37 -3.94
CA ALA A 141 -1.40 -11.22 -2.54
C ALA A 141 -0.48 -12.03 -1.62
N GLY A 142 -0.26 -13.30 -1.92
CA GLY A 142 0.61 -14.17 -1.11
C GLY A 142 2.07 -13.70 -1.11
N TRP A 143 2.55 -13.17 -2.23
CA TRP A 143 3.89 -12.59 -2.29
C TRP A 143 3.99 -11.32 -1.45
N LEU A 144 3.04 -10.39 -1.58
CA LEU A 144 3.00 -9.15 -0.79
C LEU A 144 2.91 -9.45 0.72
N GLU A 145 2.05 -10.38 1.13
CA GLU A 145 1.91 -10.82 2.52
C GLU A 145 3.27 -11.23 3.11
N GLY A 146 4.04 -12.03 2.35
CA GLY A 146 5.38 -12.46 2.74
C GLY A 146 6.41 -11.32 2.83
N GLN A 147 6.20 -10.21 2.11
CA GLN A 147 7.12 -9.07 2.11
C GLN A 147 6.82 -8.02 3.19
N ILE A 148 5.57 -7.92 3.66
CA ILE A 148 5.15 -6.87 4.60
C ILE A 148 6.06 -6.79 5.83
N ALA A 149 6.33 -7.95 6.47
CA ALA A 149 7.17 -8.00 7.67
C ALA A 149 8.63 -7.61 7.36
N THR A 150 9.19 -8.16 6.28
CA THR A 150 10.57 -7.89 5.84
C THR A 150 10.80 -6.42 5.50
N LEU A 151 9.89 -5.82 4.73
CA LEU A 151 9.97 -4.40 4.36
C LEU A 151 9.83 -3.48 5.58
N THR A 152 8.96 -3.85 6.53
CA THR A 152 8.78 -3.10 7.78
C THR A 152 10.04 -3.15 8.65
N GLN A 153 10.65 -4.33 8.80
CA GLN A 153 11.90 -4.49 9.56
C GLN A 153 13.06 -3.74 8.90
N SER A 154 13.25 -3.92 7.59
CA SER A 154 14.28 -3.21 6.82
C SER A 154 14.16 -1.69 6.94
N PHE A 155 12.92 -1.17 6.93
CA PHE A 155 12.68 0.25 7.12
C PHE A 155 13.08 0.74 8.52
N LEU A 156 12.80 -0.05 9.57
CA LEU A 156 13.20 0.27 10.93
C LEU A 156 14.73 0.26 11.07
N ASP A 157 15.40 -0.76 10.53
CA ASP A 157 16.86 -0.84 10.56
C ASP A 157 17.51 0.38 9.88
N ASP A 158 17.03 0.78 8.70
CA ASP A 158 17.51 1.96 7.97
C ASP A 158 17.20 3.31 8.67
N SER A 159 16.16 3.36 9.51
CA SER A 159 15.77 4.59 10.21
C SER A 159 16.48 4.82 11.54
N THR A 160 17.12 3.78 12.11
CA THR A 160 17.95 3.91 13.33
C THR A 160 19.33 4.54 13.07
N GLY A 161 19.76 4.72 11.82
CA GLY A 161 21.11 5.22 11.50
C GLY A 161 21.31 6.74 11.59
N ASP A 162 20.30 7.56 11.31
CA ASP A 162 20.48 9.02 11.15
C ASP A 162 20.04 9.83 12.39
N GLU A 163 19.04 9.36 13.14
CA GLU A 163 18.44 10.14 14.22
C GLU A 163 19.15 9.91 15.56
N ASP A 164 19.63 8.69 15.81
CA ASP A 164 20.34 8.37 17.05
C ASP A 164 21.75 9.00 17.10
N GLU A 165 22.52 9.00 16.00
CA GLU A 165 23.84 9.68 15.98
C GLU A 165 23.70 11.21 16.10
N ALA A 166 22.75 11.81 15.38
CA ALA A 166 22.52 13.26 15.42
C ALA A 166 22.00 13.71 16.79
N TRP A 167 21.14 12.91 17.42
CA TRP A 167 20.62 13.13 18.77
C TRP A 167 21.72 12.99 19.82
N TYR A 168 22.49 11.88 19.81
CA TYR A 168 23.61 11.69 20.75
C TYR A 168 24.70 12.76 20.58
N SER A 169 25.05 13.12 19.35
CA SER A 169 26.00 14.20 19.06
C SER A 169 25.49 15.56 19.55
N SER A 170 24.18 15.83 19.42
CA SER A 170 23.57 17.07 19.93
C SER A 170 23.53 17.10 21.46
N LEU A 171 23.27 15.97 22.12
CA LEU A 171 23.30 15.84 23.57
C LEU A 171 24.71 16.04 24.14
N GLU A 172 25.74 15.47 23.53
CA GLU A 172 27.13 15.67 23.95
C GLU A 172 27.59 17.13 23.74
N GLY A 173 27.22 17.75 22.62
CA GLY A 173 27.47 19.18 22.39
C GLY A 173 26.79 20.09 23.43
N ALA A 174 25.55 19.75 23.84
CA ALA A 174 24.83 20.49 24.87
C ALA A 174 25.47 20.35 26.27
N LYS A 175 25.96 19.14 26.63
CA LYS A 175 26.70 18.90 27.89
C LYS A 175 28.00 19.70 27.95
N HIS A 176 28.76 19.72 26.86
CA HIS A 176 30.01 20.48 26.78
C HIS A 176 29.77 21.99 26.97
N LYS A 177 28.74 22.52 26.32
CA LYS A 177 28.36 23.94 26.43
C LYS A 177 27.83 24.31 27.83
N ALA A 178 27.10 23.40 28.48
CA ALA A 178 26.66 23.57 29.86
C ALA A 178 27.82 23.54 30.86
N ALA A 179 28.86 22.75 30.61
CA ALA A 179 30.09 22.73 31.41
C ALA A 179 30.90 24.03 31.26
N GLU A 180 30.94 24.62 30.06
CA GLU A 180 31.55 25.96 29.84
C GLU A 180 30.78 27.09 30.52
N LEU A 181 29.45 26.99 30.57
CA LEU A 181 28.55 27.96 31.24
C LEU A 181 28.43 27.73 32.76
N GLY A 182 29.01 26.63 33.26
CA GLY A 182 28.95 26.17 34.64
C GLY A 182 29.72 27.00 35.67
N SER A 183 30.18 28.21 35.35
CA SER A 183 30.66 29.16 36.35
C SER A 183 29.55 30.02 36.98
N HIS A 184 28.33 30.05 36.42
CA HIS A 184 27.29 30.98 36.90
C HIS A 184 25.81 30.51 36.89
N VAL A 185 25.48 29.25 36.60
CA VAL A 185 24.06 28.79 36.59
C VAL A 185 23.82 27.68 37.62
N ASP A 186 22.91 27.93 38.56
CA ASP A 186 22.45 27.01 39.61
C ASP A 186 21.89 25.70 39.02
N GLN A 187 22.17 24.56 39.67
CA GLN A 187 21.87 23.18 39.23
C GLN A 187 20.39 22.95 38.86
N ARG A 188 19.49 23.81 39.35
CA ARG A 188 18.05 23.79 39.04
C ARG A 188 17.72 24.24 37.60
N GLY A 189 18.53 25.11 37.00
CA GLY A 189 18.31 25.60 35.63
C GLY A 189 18.64 24.55 34.56
N ALA A 190 19.65 23.72 34.79
CA ALA A 190 20.05 22.65 33.87
C ALA A 190 19.02 21.50 33.82
N LEU A 191 18.39 21.16 34.96
CA LEU A 191 17.36 20.13 35.03
C LEU A 191 16.04 20.53 34.33
N LEU A 192 15.69 21.82 34.33
CA LEU A 192 14.53 22.33 33.59
C LEU A 192 14.75 22.32 32.06
N ALA A 193 15.98 22.57 31.61
CA ALA A 193 16.32 22.47 30.19
C ALA A 193 16.31 21.01 29.68
N LEU A 194 16.72 20.04 30.51
CA LEU A 194 16.56 18.61 30.20
C LEU A 194 15.10 18.16 30.28
N GLY A 195 14.30 18.67 31.22
CA GLY A 195 12.88 18.32 31.37
C GLY A 195 12.00 18.73 30.18
N LEU A 196 12.35 19.82 29.49
CA LEU A 196 11.63 20.28 28.29
C LEU A 196 11.96 19.46 27.03
N LEU A 197 13.10 18.76 27.00
CA LEU A 197 13.43 17.81 25.92
C LEU A 197 12.65 16.49 26.04
N PHE A 198 12.17 16.12 27.25
CA PHE A 198 11.39 14.89 27.47
C PHE A 198 9.87 15.03 27.29
N ALA A 199 9.33 16.25 27.18
CA ALA A 199 7.88 16.46 27.05
C ALA A 199 7.34 16.27 25.61
N GLY A 200 8.21 16.13 24.61
CA GLY A 200 7.80 15.97 23.20
C GLY A 200 7.62 14.52 22.71
N ILE A 201 8.11 13.52 23.46
CA ILE A 201 8.16 12.10 23.01
C ILE A 201 7.26 11.19 23.90
N GLY A 202 6.52 11.76 24.85
CA GLY A 202 5.71 11.01 25.82
C GLY A 202 4.41 10.38 25.29
N THR A 203 4.06 10.51 24.00
CA THR A 203 2.74 10.04 23.49
C THR A 203 2.79 8.66 22.81
N LEU A 204 3.96 8.09 22.48
CA LEU A 204 4.00 6.74 21.88
C LEU A 204 4.19 5.58 22.87
N LEU A 205 4.40 5.85 24.16
CA LEU A 205 4.65 4.80 25.17
C LEU A 205 3.39 4.24 25.85
N ILE A 206 2.18 4.71 25.50
CA ILE A 206 0.93 4.23 26.15
C ILE A 206 0.24 3.08 25.40
N ILE A 207 0.61 2.75 24.15
CA ILE A 207 -0.07 1.65 23.42
C ILE A 207 0.57 0.27 23.68
N ASN A 208 1.78 0.17 24.25
CA ASN A 208 2.44 -1.13 24.46
C ASN A 208 2.32 -1.72 25.87
N HIS A 209 1.48 -1.15 26.75
CA HIS A 209 1.29 -1.67 28.13
C HIS A 209 -0.10 -2.25 28.40
N ALA A 210 -0.82 -2.69 27.38
CA ALA A 210 -2.14 -3.33 27.53
C ALA A 210 -2.18 -4.81 27.06
N SER A 211 -1.04 -5.52 27.05
CA SER A 211 -1.03 -6.97 26.81
C SER A 211 -0.21 -7.81 27.80
N GLN A 212 0.18 -7.25 28.94
CA GLN A 212 0.56 -8.05 30.11
C GLN A 212 -0.03 -7.41 31.38
N ASP A 213 -1.31 -7.69 31.59
CA ASP A 213 -1.89 -8.26 32.82
C ASP A 213 -3.38 -8.58 32.59
#